data_AF-A0A959PWJ4-F1
#
_entry.id   AF-A0A959PWJ4-F1
#
_cell.length_a   1.000
_cell.length_b   1.000
_cell.length_c   1.000
_cell.angle_alpha   90.00
_cell.angle_beta   90.00
_cell.angle_gamma   90.00
#
_symmetry.space_group_name_H-M   'P 1'
#
loop_
_entity.id
_entity.type
_entity.pdbx_description
1 polymer ?
#
loop_
_entity_poly.entity_id
_entity_poly.type
_entity_poly.pdbx_seq_one_letter_code
_entity_poly.pdbx_strand_id
1 'polypeptide(L)' 'MGEAEKIIKKISEYAGIGFGVYKDYGAAQILYINRGYKPDGNGLVKNSIPLKYGEIITVDDSVVFCLTKKL' A
#
# COMPACT_ATOMS: atom_id res chain seq x y z
N MET A 1 -1.91 -2.62 17.92
CA MET A 1 -0.90 -2.09 16.97
C MET A 1 0.33 -2.98 16.99
N GLY A 2 0.98 -3.17 15.84
CA GLY A 2 2.29 -3.83 15.71
C GLY A 2 3.45 -2.87 15.99
N GLU A 3 4.69 -3.37 15.99
CA GLU A 3 5.85 -2.57 16.39
C GLU A 3 6.15 -1.41 15.44
N ALA A 4 6.09 -1.64 14.12
CA ALA A 4 6.24 -0.58 13.12
C ALA A 4 5.20 0.55 13.30
N GLU A 5 3.93 0.19 13.55
CA GLU A 5 2.86 1.17 13.82
C GLU A 5 3.17 2.00 15.08
N LYS A 6 3.72 1.40 16.15
CA LYS A 6 4.12 2.15 17.36
C LYS A 6 5.26 3.13 17.09
N ILE A 7 6.22 2.75 16.25
CA ILE A 7 7.34 3.64 15.87
C ILE A 7 6.83 4.82 15.05
N ILE A 8 5.97 4.57 14.06
CA ILE A 8 5.36 5.62 13.22
C ILE A 8 4.56 6.60 14.07
N LYS A 9 3.77 6.11 15.04
CA LYS A 9 2.94 6.95 15.92
C LYS A 9 3.72 7.99 16.75
N LYS A 10 5.04 7.82 16.90
CA LYS A 10 5.90 8.83 17.55
C LYS A 10 6.04 10.11 16.73
N ILE A 11 5.79 10.05 15.41
CA ILE A 11 6.03 11.16 14.48
C ILE A 11 4.87 11.43 13.51
N SER A 12 3.87 10.54 13.42
CA SER A 12 2.73 10.67 12.49
C SER A 12 1.49 9.96 13.03
N GLU A 13 0.32 10.58 12.83
CA GLU A 13 -1.00 9.98 13.13
C GLU A 13 -1.43 8.89 12.13
N TYR A 14 -0.67 8.72 11.03
CA TYR A 14 -0.97 7.79 9.96
C TYR A 14 0.22 6.89 9.65
N ALA A 15 -0.07 5.60 9.42
CA ALA A 15 0.84 4.67 8.76
C ALA A 15 0.43 4.49 7.29
N GLY A 16 1.42 4.54 6.39
CA GLY A 16 1.28 4.13 5.00
C GLY A 16 1.96 2.78 4.75
N ILE A 17 1.43 1.99 3.82
CA ILE A 17 2.04 0.75 3.35
C ILE A 17 1.63 0.47 1.90
N GLY A 18 2.54 -0.05 1.08
CA GLY A 18 2.28 -0.51 -0.28
C GLY A 18 2.43 -2.03 -0.39
N PHE A 19 1.73 -2.65 -1.33
CA PHE A 19 1.92 -4.05 -1.69
C PHE A 19 1.93 -4.24 -3.21
N GLY A 20 2.65 -5.26 -3.68
CA GLY A 20 2.62 -5.67 -5.08
C GLY A 20 1.26 -6.27 -5.46
N VAL A 21 0.85 -6.08 -6.70
CA VAL A 21 -0.54 -6.31 -7.12
C VAL A 21 -0.83 -7.70 -7.70
N TYR A 22 0.21 -8.53 -7.86
CA TYR A 22 0.08 -9.89 -8.37
C TYR A 22 0.06 -10.94 -7.25
N LYS A 23 -0.30 -12.18 -7.61
CA LYS A 23 -0.73 -13.25 -6.69
C LYS A 23 0.22 -13.51 -5.52
N ASP A 24 1.52 -13.40 -5.73
CA ASP A 24 2.52 -13.76 -4.72
C ASP A 24 2.46 -12.85 -3.48
N TYR A 25 1.87 -11.66 -3.63
CA TYR A 25 1.63 -10.73 -2.53
C TYR A 25 0.27 -10.92 -1.85
N GLY A 26 -0.56 -11.87 -2.28
CA GLY A 26 -1.94 -12.04 -1.79
C GLY A 26 -2.05 -12.19 -0.27
N ALA A 27 -1.09 -12.87 0.37
CA ALA A 27 -1.06 -12.99 1.83
C ALA A 27 -0.89 -11.62 2.50
N ALA A 28 -0.03 -10.75 1.96
CA ALA A 28 0.17 -9.39 2.46
C ALA A 28 -1.07 -8.51 2.21
N GLN A 29 -1.68 -8.62 1.03
CA GLN A 29 -2.91 -7.91 0.68
C GLN A 29 -4.02 -8.17 1.71
N ILE A 30 -4.31 -9.46 1.97
CA ILE A 30 -5.32 -9.89 2.94
C ILE A 30 -4.96 -9.42 4.34
N LEU A 31 -3.70 -9.61 4.76
CA LEU A 31 -3.23 -9.20 6.08
C LEU A 31 -3.45 -7.71 6.32
N TYR A 32 -3.06 -6.83 5.39
CA TYR A 32 -3.15 -5.39 5.60
C TYR A 32 -4.59 -4.90 5.66
N ILE A 33 -5.45 -5.42 4.78
CA ILE A 33 -6.89 -5.12 4.81
C ILE A 33 -7.50 -5.56 6.15
N ASN A 34 -7.22 -6.79 6.60
CA ASN A 34 -7.72 -7.29 7.89
C ASN A 34 -7.17 -6.50 9.10
N ARG A 35 -6.02 -5.84 8.95
CA ARG A 35 -5.46 -4.94 9.97
C ARG A 35 -6.09 -3.53 9.96
N GLY A 36 -7.05 -3.27 9.09
CA GLY A 36 -7.80 -2.01 9.01
C GLY A 36 -7.13 -0.92 8.17
N TYR A 37 -6.15 -1.27 7.34
CA TYR A 37 -5.63 -0.35 6.33
C TYR A 37 -6.64 -0.18 5.20
N LYS A 38 -6.77 1.05 4.70
CA LYS A 38 -7.72 1.45 3.64
C LYS A 38 -6.97 2.03 2.44
N PRO A 39 -7.48 1.88 1.21
CA PRO A 39 -6.89 2.50 0.03
C PRO A 39 -6.61 3.99 0.22
N ASP A 40 -5.44 4.45 -0.21
CA ASP A 40 -5.03 5.86 -0.07
C ASP A 40 -5.66 6.80 -1.10
N GLY A 41 -6.36 6.23 -2.10
CA GLY A 41 -7.06 6.97 -3.15
C GLY A 41 -6.24 7.24 -4.42
N ASN A 42 -4.97 6.81 -4.49
CA ASN A 42 -4.11 7.05 -5.66
C ASN A 42 -4.19 5.95 -6.73
N GLY A 43 -4.93 4.87 -6.47
CA GLY A 43 -5.02 3.74 -7.38
C GLY A 43 -3.69 2.97 -7.50
N LEU A 44 -3.35 2.54 -8.71
CA LEU A 44 -2.07 1.88 -8.98
C LEU A 44 -0.95 2.91 -9.11
N VAL A 45 0.17 2.62 -8.46
CA VAL A 45 1.36 3.48 -8.44
C VAL A 45 2.53 2.67 -8.99
N LYS A 46 3.30 3.26 -9.91
CA LYS A 46 4.58 2.70 -10.38
C LYS A 46 5.69 3.67 -10.04
N ASN A 47 6.73 3.21 -9.33
CA ASN A 47 7.86 4.06 -8.91
C ASN A 47 7.41 5.36 -8.21
N SER A 48 6.45 5.25 -7.28
CA SER A 48 5.87 6.39 -6.55
C SER A 48 5.10 7.41 -7.41
N ILE A 49 4.80 7.08 -8.67
CA ILE A 49 4.00 7.91 -9.58
C ILE A 49 2.66 7.19 -9.86
N PRO A 50 1.50 7.82 -9.60
CA PRO A 50 0.21 7.27 -9.97
C PRO A 50 0.09 7.03 -11.48
N LEU A 51 -0.43 5.86 -11.86
CA LEU A 51 -0.66 5.52 -13.25
C LEU A 51 -1.90 6.23 -13.80
N LYS A 52 -1.85 6.63 -15.07
CA LYS A 52 -2.98 7.22 -15.78
C LYS A 52 -3.77 6.18 -16.55
N TYR A 53 -5.03 6.50 -16.80
CA TYR A 53 -5.88 5.72 -17.67
C TYR A 53 -5.26 5.59 -19.07
N GLY A 54 -5.24 4.36 -19.60
CA GLY A 54 -4.69 4.05 -20.93
C GLY A 54 -3.18 3.76 -20.95
N GLU A 55 -2.48 3.89 -19.82
CA GLU A 55 -1.07 3.48 -19.75
C GLU A 55 -0.93 1.95 -19.87
N ILE A 56 0.05 1.53 -20.69
CA ILE A 56 0.46 0.14 -20.82
C ILE A 56 1.74 -0.06 -20.00
N ILE A 57 1.68 -0.96 -19.04
CA ILE A 57 2.80 -1.24 -18.14
C ILE A 57 3.07 -2.75 -18.06
N THR A 58 4.32 -3.09 -17.82
CA THR A 58 4.68 -4.41 -17.27
C THR A 58 4.31 -4.44 -15.79
N VAL A 59 3.59 -5.48 -15.39
CA VAL A 59 3.30 -5.77 -13.98
C VAL A 59 4.53 -6.46 -13.38
N ASP A 60 5.15 -5.79 -12.43
CA ASP A 60 6.37 -6.19 -11.74
C ASP A 60 6.34 -5.63 -10.29
N ASP A 61 7.43 -5.79 -9.54
CA ASP A 61 7.55 -5.35 -8.15
C ASP A 61 7.47 -3.84 -7.94
N SER A 62 7.61 -3.05 -9.02
CA SER A 62 7.49 -1.59 -8.95
C SER A 62 6.04 -1.10 -8.98
N VAL A 63 5.10 -1.98 -9.35
CA VAL A 63 3.66 -1.67 -9.42
C VAL A 63 2.99 -2.06 -8.12
N VAL A 64 2.58 -1.05 -7.35
CA VAL A 64 2.02 -1.23 -6.02
C VAL A 64 0.65 -0.57 -5.88
N PHE A 65 -0.10 -1.06 -4.92
CA PHE A 65 -1.31 -0.41 -4.41
C PHE A 65 -1.04 0.06 -2.97
N CYS A 66 -1.32 1.33 -2.71
CA CYS A 66 -0.98 1.96 -1.44
C CYS A 66 -2.20 2.07 -0.51
N LEU A 67 -1.98 1.80 0.77
CA LEU A 67 -2.98 1.90 1.82
C LEU A 67 -2.49 2.83 2.93
N THR A 68 -3.44 3.44 3.63
CA THR A 68 -3.20 4.19 4.87
C THR A 68 -4.07 3.68 6.01
N LYS A 69 -3.59 3.88 7.24
CA LYS A 69 -4.32 3.62 8.47
C LYS A 69 -4.05 4.71 9.48
N LYS A 70 -5.11 5.26 10.07
CA LYS A 70 -5.02 6.13 11.23
C LYS A 70 -4.66 5.30 12.47
N LEU A 71 -3.64 5.71 13.22
CA LEU A 71 -2.99 4.93 14.28
C LEU A 71 -3.48 5.23 15.70
#